data_AF-A0A0D0RNG1-F1
#
_entry.id   AF-A0A0D0RNG1-F1
#
_cell.length_a   1.000
_cell.length_b   1.000
_cell.length_c   1.000
_cell.angle_alpha   90.00
_cell.angle_beta   90.00
_cell.angle_gamma   90.00
#
_symmetry.space_group_name_H-M   'P 1'
#
loop_
_entity.id
_entity.type
_entity.pdbx_description
1 polymer ?
#
loop_
_entity_poly.entity_id
_entity_poly.type
_entity_poly.pdbx_seq_one_letter_code
_entity_poly.pdbx_strand_id
1 'polypeptide(L)' 'MNKIQSKLLEDGRTFEFENDGEEQALYIPTDNVEIAIIKTKLGYRLSIPSDKPFEPPKHFIYATEDEVLNKLGY' A
#
# COMPACT_ATOMS: atom_id res chain seq x y z
N MET A 1 11.61 -3.81 -9.87
CA MET A 1 11.36 -3.26 -8.52
C MET A 1 10.66 -1.92 -8.70
N ASN A 2 9.44 -1.76 -8.18
CA ASN A 2 8.66 -0.51 -8.30
C ASN A 2 9.14 0.51 -7.24
N LYS A 3 8.84 1.81 -7.40
CA LYS A 3 9.30 2.86 -6.47
C LYS A 3 8.89 2.59 -5.01
N ILE A 4 7.68 2.07 -4.82
CA ILE A 4 7.12 1.71 -3.51
C ILE A 4 8.02 0.69 -2.80
N GLN A 5 8.40 -0.39 -3.50
CA GLN A 5 9.28 -1.43 -2.93
C GLN A 5 10.69 -0.90 -2.66
N SER A 6 11.20 -0.03 -3.54
CA SER A 6 12.52 0.59 -3.33
C SER A 6 12.53 1.43 -2.05
N LYS A 7 11.49 2.25 -1.81
CA LYS A 7 11.39 3.09 -0.61
C LYS A 7 11.21 2.26 0.66
N LEU A 8 10.40 1.21 0.62
CA LEU A 8 10.25 0.29 1.74
C LEU A 8 11.58 -0.41 2.06
N LEU A 9 12.32 -0.84 1.03
CA LEU A 9 13.64 -1.43 1.21
C LEU A 9 14.65 -0.43 1.82
N GLU A 10 14.63 0.84 1.40
CA GLU A 10 15.43 1.91 2.00
C GLU A 10 15.11 2.10 3.50
N ASP A 11 13.84 1.92 3.88
CA ASP A 11 13.37 1.97 5.28
C ASP A 11 13.67 0.68 6.05
N GLY A 12 14.36 -0.29 5.45
CA GLY A 12 14.68 -1.59 6.05
C GLY A 12 13.52 -2.58 6.05
N ARG A 13 12.43 -2.28 5.33
CA ARG A 13 11.23 -3.10 5.24
C ARG A 13 11.15 -3.83 3.89
N THR A 14 11.38 -5.13 3.90
CA THR A 14 11.25 -5.99 2.71
C THR A 14 9.84 -6.54 2.60
N PHE A 15 9.04 -5.95 1.73
CA PHE A 15 7.72 -6.47 1.35
C PHE A 15 7.67 -6.78 -0.14
N GLU A 16 7.04 -7.91 -0.47
CA GLU A 16 6.88 -8.38 -1.84
C GLU A 16 5.43 -8.26 -2.29
N PHE A 17 5.22 -7.88 -3.55
CA PHE A 17 3.89 -7.92 -4.13
C PHE A 17 3.52 -9.39 -4.37
N GLU A 18 2.52 -9.86 -3.64
CA GLU A 18 1.88 -11.15 -3.86
C GLU A 18 1.00 -11.07 -5.10
N ASN A 19 1.14 -12.04 -6.00
CA ASN A 19 0.34 -12.11 -7.22
C ASN A 19 -0.87 -13.00 -6.97
N ASP A 20 -2.06 -12.40 -6.92
CA ASP A 20 -3.33 -13.10 -6.71
C ASP A 20 -3.98 -13.50 -8.06
N GLY A 21 -3.16 -13.79 -9.07
CA GLY A 21 -3.57 -14.18 -10.42
C GLY A 21 -3.89 -13.01 -11.35
N GLU A 22 -4.75 -12.07 -10.93
CA GLU A 22 -5.13 -10.89 -11.73
C GLU A 22 -4.51 -9.58 -11.24
N GLU A 23 -4.23 -9.49 -9.94
CA GLU A 23 -3.74 -8.29 -9.28
C GLU A 23 -2.50 -8.60 -8.44
N GLN A 24 -1.64 -7.60 -8.28
CA GLN A 24 -0.47 -7.69 -7.40
C GLN A 24 -0.77 -6.93 -6.12
N ALA A 25 -0.87 -7.59 -4.97
CA ALA A 25 -1.16 -6.97 -3.68
C ALA A 25 0.08 -6.94 -2.78
N LEU A 26 0.24 -5.88 -2.01
CA LEU A 26 1.31 -5.69 -1.06
C LEU A 26 0.70 -5.26 0.27
N TYR A 27 1.01 -5.98 1.33
CA TYR A 27 0.45 -5.73 2.66
C TYR A 27 1.54 -5.20 3.58
N ILE A 28 1.33 -4.00 4.12
CA ILE A 28 2.27 -3.34 5.01
C ILE A 28 1.64 -3.30 6.41
N PRO A 29 2.11 -4.12 7.36
CA PRO A 29 1.71 -4.02 8.74
C PRO A 29 2.21 -2.69 9.34
N THR A 30 1.32 -1.97 10.00
CA THR A 30 1.59 -0.82 10.87
C THR A 30 1.01 -1.12 12.25
N ASP A 31 1.54 -0.54 13.33
CA ASP A 31 1.25 -0.83 14.75
C ASP A 31 0.10 -1.81 15.08
N ASN A 32 -1.15 -1.48 14.75
CA ASN A 32 -2.32 -2.32 14.99
C ASN A 32 -3.17 -2.66 13.75
N VAL A 33 -2.74 -2.26 12.56
CA VAL A 33 -3.56 -2.34 11.35
C VAL A 33 -2.70 -2.62 10.11
N GLU A 34 -3.29 -3.17 9.04
CA GLU A 34 -2.55 -3.52 7.82
C GLU A 34 -2.96 -2.63 6.64
N ILE A 35 -1.98 -1.95 6.02
CA ILE A 35 -2.21 -1.17 4.81
C ILE A 35 -2.08 -2.10 3.61
N ALA A 36 -3.14 -2.22 2.82
CA ALA A 36 -3.11 -3.00 1.59
C ALA A 36 -2.88 -2.09 0.37
N ILE A 37 -1.94 -2.47 -0.49
CA ILE A 37 -1.58 -1.77 -1.73
C ILE A 37 -1.75 -2.73 -2.90
N ILE A 38 -2.78 -2.53 -3.70
CA ILE A 38 -3.10 -3.41 -4.82
C ILE A 38 -2.73 -2.69 -6.11
N LYS A 39 -1.80 -3.25 -6.87
CA LYS A 39 -1.41 -2.80 -8.19
C LYS A 39 -2.40 -3.33 -9.22
N THR A 40 -3.07 -2.40 -9.89
CA THR A 40 -4.05 -2.63 -10.94
C THR A 40 -3.47 -2.20 -12.29
N LYS A 41 -4.17 -2.48 -13.40
CA LYS A 41 -3.77 -2.00 -14.74
C LYS A 41 -3.81 -0.48 -14.90
N LEU A 42 -4.62 0.21 -14.10
CA LEU A 42 -4.86 1.65 -14.19
C LEU A 42 -4.04 2.47 -13.18
N GLY A 43 -3.31 1.82 -12.27
CA GLY A 43 -2.60 2.46 -11.18
C GLY A 43 -2.65 1.61 -9.91
N TYR A 44 -2.66 2.23 -8.75
CA TYR A 44 -2.67 1.56 -7.46
C TYR A 44 -3.96 1.83 -6.70
N ARG A 45 -4.39 0.83 -5.93
CA ARG A 45 -5.47 0.92 -4.97
C ARG A 45 -4.88 0.80 -3.58
N LEU A 46 -5.16 1.76 -2.73
CA LEU A 46 -4.63 1.83 -1.37
C LEU A 46 -5.77 1.72 -0.38
N SER A 47 -5.66 0.78 0.55
CA SER A 47 -6.59 0.64 1.68
C SER A 47 -5.82 0.93 2.96
N ILE A 48 -6.05 2.13 3.51
CA ILE A 48 -5.45 2.55 4.77
C ILE A 48 -6.51 2.38 5.87
N PRO A 49 -6.37 1.36 6.73
CA PRO A 49 -7.23 1.20 7.90
C PRO A 49 -7.11 2.42 8.83
N SER A 50 -8.22 2.77 9.47
CA SER A 50 -8.22 3.84 10.47
C SER A 50 -7.77 3.30 11.81
N ASP A 51 -6.93 4.06 12.51
CA ASP A 51 -6.50 3.75 13.88
C ASP A 51 -7.67 3.85 14.87
N LYS A 52 -8.74 4.58 14.52
CA LYS A 52 -9.91 4.73 15.39
C LYS A 52 -10.90 3.57 15.19
N PRO A 53 -11.43 2.97 16.28
CA PRO A 53 -12.25 1.75 16.23
C PRO A 53 -13.59 1.85 15.48
N PHE A 54 -14.03 3.06 15.14
CA PHE A 54 -15.32 3.30 14.46
C PHE A 54 -15.18 4.11 13.16
N GLU A 55 -13.95 4.43 12.75
CA GLU A 55 -13.74 5.10 11.47
C GLU A 55 -13.54 4.05 10.37
N PRO A 56 -14.27 4.15 9.25
CA PRO A 56 -14.06 3.23 8.14
C PRO A 56 -12.65 3.41 7.56
N PRO A 57 -12.06 2.33 7.01
CA PRO A 57 -10.81 2.42 6.26
C PRO A 57 -10.93 3.41 5.10
N LYS A 58 -9.86 4.17 4.85
CA LYS A 58 -9.77 5.07 3.70
C LYS A 58 -9.33 4.27 2.49
N HIS A 59 -10.15 4.29 1.45
CA HIS A 59 -9.84 3.68 0.17
C HIS A 59 -9.44 4.75 -0.85
N PHE A 60 -8.29 4.57 -1.49
CA PHE A 60 -7.85 5.35 -2.63
C PHE A 60 -7.82 4.45 -3.85
N ILE A 61 -8.41 4.90 -4.94
CA ILE A 61 -8.42 4.20 -6.23
C ILE A 61 -7.66 5.03 -7.25
N TYR A 62 -6.96 4.37 -8.17
CA TYR A 62 -6.17 5.01 -9.23
C TYR A 62 -5.04 5.92 -8.73
N ALA A 63 -4.47 5.61 -7.57
CA ALA A 63 -3.31 6.32 -7.03
C ALA A 63 -2.06 6.03 -7.86
N THR A 64 -1.21 7.03 -8.03
CA THR A 64 0.13 6.86 -8.61
C THR A 64 1.12 6.34 -7.56
N GLU A 65 2.30 5.86 -7.98
CA GLU A 65 3.35 5.43 -7.04
C GLU A 65 3.75 6.55 -6.07
N ASP A 66 3.86 7.79 -6.56
CA ASP A 66 4.19 8.97 -5.76
C ASP A 66 3.07 9.30 -4.75
N GLU A 67 1.80 9.17 -5.12
CA GLU A 67 0.69 9.37 -4.18
C GLU A 67 0.66 8.28 -3.11
N VAL A 68 0.90 7.03 -3.48
CA VAL A 68 1.00 5.92 -2.52
C VAL A 68 2.10 6.21 -1.51
N LEU A 69 3.29 6.59 -1.98
CA LEU A 69 4.42 6.96 -1.13
C LEU A 69 4.08 8.13 -0.20
N ASN A 70 3.46 9.18 -0.74
CA ASN A 70 3.05 10.34 0.05
C ASN A 70 2.06 9.95 1.16
N LYS A 71 1.13 9.02 0.89
CA LYS A 71 0.17 8.52 1.89
C LYS A 71 0.84 7.64 2.96
N LEU A 72 1.90 6.93 2.58
CA LEU A 72 2.72 6.15 3.50
C LEU A 72 3.71 7.01 4.31
N GLY A 73 3.82 8.31 4.00
CA GLY A 73 4.69 9.26 4.70
C GLY A 73 6.10 9.39 4.13
N TYR A 74 6.31 8.97 2.87
CA TYR A 74 7.56 9.12 2.13
C TYR A 74 7.58 10.34 1.21
#